data_AF-A0A6G2D6C7-F1
#
_entry.id   AF-A0A6G2D6C7-F1
#
_cell.length_a   1.000
_cell.length_b   1.000
_cell.length_c   1.000
_cell.angle_alpha   90.00
_cell.angle_beta   90.00
_cell.angle_gamma   90.00
#
_symmetry.space_group_name_H-M   'P 1'
#
loop_
_entity.id
_entity.type
_entity.pdbx_description
1 polymer ?
#
loop_
_entity_poly.entity_id
_entity_poly.type
_entity_poly.pdbx_seq_one_letter_code
_entity_poly.pdbx_strand_id
1 'polypeptide(L)'
;ILINAIDCNSDKMLIWNYALERNLRMISDRISKMAGAKIIEKRFSYRDYQKYRATSHKFELKQRLYFLMQQSKSFDDFLEKAEQLHVHI
;
A
#
# COMPACT_ATOMS: atom_id res chain seq x y z
N ILE A 1 8.89 -4.35 -2.12
CA ILE A 1 9.67 -4.85 -3.27
C ILE A 1 8.64 -5.15 -4.36
N LEU A 2 8.59 -4.32 -5.40
CA LEU A 2 7.82 -4.58 -6.61
C LEU A 2 8.80 -5.22 -7.59
N ILE A 3 8.57 -6.48 -7.95
CA ILE A 3 9.40 -7.20 -8.94
C ILE A 3 8.46 -7.62 -10.05
N ASN A 4 8.47 -6.86 -11.14
CA ASN A 4 8.03 -7.36 -12.42
C ASN A 4 9.31 -7.52 -13.24
N ALA A 5 9.87 -8.72 -13.22
CA ALA A 5 11.17 -9.00 -13.85
C ALA A 5 11.04 -10.22 -14.76
N ILE A 6 11.54 -10.05 -15.98
CA ILE A 6 11.82 -11.11 -16.93
C ILE A 6 13.32 -11.38 -16.83
N ASP A 7 13.72 -12.64 -16.69
CA ASP A 7 15.12 -13.03 -16.68
C ASP A 7 15.74 -12.80 -18.08
N CYS A 8 16.76 -11.94 -18.17
CA CYS A 8 17.38 -11.58 -19.45
C CYS A 8 18.15 -12.73 -20.12
N ASN A 9 18.42 -13.82 -19.40
CA ASN A 9 19.15 -14.97 -19.94
C ASN A 9 18.23 -16.09 -20.42
N SER A 10 17.01 -16.21 -19.85
CA SER A 10 16.09 -17.31 -20.16
C SER A 10 14.74 -16.85 -20.70
N ASP A 11 14.50 -15.54 -20.77
CA ASP A 11 13.21 -14.89 -21.10
C ASP A 11 12.03 -15.39 -20.26
N LYS A 12 12.32 -16.04 -19.12
CA LYS A 12 11.29 -16.53 -18.22
C LYS A 12 10.81 -15.39 -17.33
N MET A 13 9.50 -15.27 -17.24
CA MET A 13 8.87 -14.42 -16.25
C MET A 13 9.13 -14.98 -14.85
N LEU A 14 9.47 -14.11 -13.91
CA LEU A 14 9.61 -14.50 -12.51
C LEU A 14 8.28 -15.06 -11.98
N ILE A 15 8.29 -16.32 -11.56
CA ILE A 15 7.15 -16.95 -10.90
C ILE A 15 7.26 -16.70 -9.40
N TRP A 16 6.29 -15.98 -8.86
CA TRP A 16 6.23 -15.69 -7.43
C TRP A 16 6.00 -16.95 -6.62
N ASN A 17 6.94 -17.27 -5.72
CA ASN A 17 6.74 -18.27 -4.67
C ASN A 17 7.32 -17.77 -3.34
N TYR A 18 6.85 -18.35 -2.24
CA TYR A 18 7.16 -17.88 -0.88
C TYR A 18 8.67 -17.97 -0.54
N ALA A 19 9.34 -19.04 -0.96
CA ALA A 19 10.77 -19.22 -0.69
C ALA A 19 11.63 -18.19 -1.43
N LEU A 20 11.33 -17.97 -2.71
CA LEU A 20 11.96 -16.98 -3.57
C LEU A 20 11.75 -15.56 -3.03
N GLU A 21 10.51 -15.24 -2.66
CA GLU A 21 10.16 -13.94 -2.07
C GLU A 21 10.96 -13.66 -0.79
N ARG A 22 11.06 -14.66 0.11
CA ARG A 22 11.84 -14.56 1.34
C ARG A 22 13.33 -14.36 1.07
N ASN A 23 13.90 -15.09 0.11
CA ASN A 23 15.32 -14.95 -0.26
C ASN A 23 15.63 -13.58 -0.84
N LEU A 24 14.82 -13.10 -1.79
CA LEU A 24 14.96 -11.77 -2.37
C LEU A 24 14.81 -10.68 -1.33
N ARG A 25 13.92 -10.87 -0.35
CA ARG A 25 13.76 -9.98 0.80
C ARG A 25 15.04 -9.91 1.64
N MET A 26 15.63 -11.05 2.00
CA MET A 26 16.88 -11.08 2.77
C MET A 26 18.02 -10.35 2.05
N ILE A 27 18.13 -10.52 0.72
CA ILE A 27 19.12 -9.82 -0.10
C ILE A 27 18.87 -8.31 -0.09
N SER A 28 17.61 -7.89 -0.30
CA SER A 28 17.22 -6.49 -0.29
C SER A 28 17.47 -5.81 1.05
N ASP A 29 17.13 -6.47 2.16
CA ASP A 29 17.35 -5.95 3.52
C ASP A 29 18.86 -5.85 3.81
N ARG A 30 19.68 -6.80 3.33
CA ARG A 30 21.16 -6.73 3.44
C ARG A 30 21.75 -5.53 2.70
N ILE A 31 21.32 -5.29 1.46
CA ILE A 31 21.76 -4.13 0.66
C ILE A 31 21.34 -2.82 1.34
N SER A 32 20.09 -2.76 1.81
CA SER A 32 19.55 -1.60 2.52
C SER A 32 20.38 -1.27 3.77
N LYS A 33 20.73 -2.29 4.56
CA LYS A 33 21.60 -2.14 5.72
C LYS A 33 22.96 -1.54 5.36
N MET A 34 23.58 -2.05 4.29
CA MET A 34 24.87 -1.56 3.82
C MET A 34 24.80 -0.10 3.36
N ALA A 35 23.69 0.29 2.74
CA ALA A 35 23.44 1.67 2.30
C ALA A 35 22.99 2.61 3.44
N GLY A 36 22.87 2.12 4.68
CA GLY A 36 22.37 2.91 5.82
C GLY A 36 20.86 3.20 5.76
N ALA A 37 20.11 2.53 4.89
CA ALA A 37 18.67 2.70 4.77
C ALA A 37 17.91 1.96 5.87
N LYS A 38 16.82 2.56 6.35
CA LYS A 38 15.95 1.96 7.37
C LYS A 38 15.22 0.74 6.80
N ILE A 39 15.46 -0.43 7.41
CA ILE A 39 14.75 -1.67 7.09
C ILE A 39 13.33 -1.60 7.65
N ILE A 40 12.36 -2.11 6.91
CA ILE A 40 10.96 -2.18 7.34
C ILE A 40 10.78 -3.38 8.28
N GLU A 41 10.74 -3.11 9.58
CA GLU A 41 10.60 -4.12 10.65
C GLU A 41 9.17 -4.64 10.80
N LYS A 42 8.19 -3.73 10.89
CA LYS A 42 6.77 -4.09 11.07
C LYS A 42 6.06 -4.09 9.72
N ARG A 43 5.89 -5.28 9.15
CA ARG A 43 5.11 -5.49 7.92
C ARG A 43 3.78 -6.11 8.28
N PHE A 44 2.70 -5.41 7.97
CA PHE A 44 1.35 -5.96 8.14
C PHE A 44 1.15 -7.07 7.12
N SER A 45 0.72 -8.25 7.57
CA SER A 45 0.28 -9.29 6.65
C SER A 45 -1.00 -8.85 5.95
N TYR A 46 -1.36 -9.54 4.85
CA TYR A 46 -2.65 -9.31 4.21
C TYR A 46 -3.82 -9.46 5.20
N ARG A 47 -3.74 -10.41 6.13
CA ARG A 47 -4.73 -10.61 7.19
C ARG A 47 -4.78 -9.43 8.17
N ASP A 48 -3.64 -8.89 8.56
CA ASP A 48 -3.57 -7.73 9.44
C ASP A 48 -4.11 -6.47 8.75
N TYR A 49 -3.82 -6.33 7.45
CA TYR A 49 -4.39 -5.26 6.62
C TYR A 49 -5.91 -5.38 6.51
N GLN A 50 -6.43 -6.59 6.30
CA GLN A 50 -7.88 -6.83 6.26
C GLN A 50 -8.55 -6.47 7.59
N LYS A 51 -7.94 -6.85 8.72
CA LYS A 51 -8.42 -6.43 10.05
C LYS A 51 -8.43 -4.91 10.18
N TYR A 52 -7.31 -4.25 9.86
CA TYR A 52 -7.21 -2.79 9.88
C TYR A 52 -8.26 -2.13 9.00
N ARG A 53 -8.49 -2.64 7.78
CA ARG A 53 -9.51 -2.14 6.86
C ARG A 53 -10.92 -2.21 7.46
N ALA A 54 -11.25 -3.31 8.13
CA ALA A 54 -12.59 -3.53 8.68
C ALA A 54 -12.84 -2.73 9.98
N THR A 55 -11.81 -2.55 10.82
CA THR A 55 -12.00 -1.97 12.16
C THR A 55 -11.56 -0.51 12.27
N SER A 56 -10.82 0.03 11.31
CA SER A 56 -10.26 1.37 11.40
C SER A 56 -11.19 2.41 10.79
N HIS A 57 -11.83 3.20 11.66
CA HIS A 57 -12.58 4.40 11.25
C HIS A 57 -11.71 5.37 10.42
N LYS A 58 -10.40 5.46 10.74
CA LYS A 58 -9.43 6.26 9.98
C LYS A 58 -9.28 5.77 8.53
N PHE A 59 -9.35 4.46 8.29
CA PHE A 59 -9.26 3.92 6.93
C PHE A 59 -10.49 4.34 6.12
N GLU A 60 -11.68 4.15 6.69
CA GLU A 60 -12.94 4.51 6.06
C GLU A 60 -13.00 6.02 5.74
N LEU A 61 -12.67 6.87 6.72
CA LEU A 61 -12.63 8.32 6.54
C LEU A 61 -11.68 8.72 5.40
N LYS A 62 -10.51 8.09 5.32
CA LYS A 62 -9.54 8.35 4.25
C LYS A 62 -10.10 7.97 2.87
N GLN A 63 -10.84 6.87 2.76
CA GLN A 63 -11.47 6.47 1.50
C GLN A 63 -12.55 7.47 1.06
N ARG A 64 -13.41 7.90 1.99
CA ARG A 64 -14.44 8.91 1.74
C ARG A 64 -13.82 10.23 1.29
N LEU A 65 -12.75 10.68 1.94
CA LEU A 65 -12.01 11.88 1.55
C LEU A 65 -11.38 11.75 0.16
N TYR A 66 -10.74 10.62 -0.16
CA TYR A 66 -10.19 10.42 -1.51
C TYR A 66 -11.25 10.45 -2.60
N PHE A 67 -12.40 9.81 -2.34
CA PHE A 67 -13.53 9.86 -3.25
C PHE A 67 -14.02 11.30 -3.45
N LEU A 68 -14.20 12.05 -2.37
CA LEU A 68 -14.61 13.45 -2.43
C LEU A 68 -13.63 14.31 -3.24
N MET A 69 -12.33 14.16 -2.99
CA MET A 69 -11.30 14.90 -3.71
C MET A 69 -11.32 14.63 -5.22
N GLN A 70 -11.68 13.41 -5.64
CA GLN A 70 -11.78 13.07 -7.06
C GLN A 70 -13.07 13.56 -7.72
N GLN A 71 -14.18 13.62 -6.97
CA GLN A 71 -15.52 13.90 -7.50
C GLN A 71 -15.97 15.36 -7.30
N SER A 72 -15.20 16.15 -6.57
CA SER A 72 -15.55 17.55 -6.29
C SER A 72 -14.97 18.47 -7.36
N LYS A 73 -15.79 19.40 -7.86
CA LYS A 73 -15.41 20.36 -8.90
C LYS A 73 -14.93 21.70 -8.34
N SER A 74 -15.34 22.01 -7.10
CA SER A 74 -14.94 23.19 -6.34
C SER A 74 -14.88 22.85 -4.85
N PHE A 75 -14.38 23.78 -4.04
CA PHE A 75 -14.33 23.60 -2.59
C PHE A 75 -15.73 23.60 -1.96
N ASP A 76 -16.66 24.43 -2.44
CA ASP A 76 -18.03 24.45 -1.93
C ASP A 76 -18.77 23.13 -2.21
N ASP A 77 -18.59 22.58 -3.42
CA ASP A 77 -19.12 21.26 -3.82
C ASP A 77 -18.52 20.11 -2.98
N PHE A 78 -17.27 20.26 -2.55
CA PHE A 78 -16.64 19.31 -1.62
C PHE A 78 -17.30 19.35 -0.25
N LEU A 79 -17.60 20.54 0.30
CA LEU A 79 -18.21 20.69 1.62
C LEU A 79 -19.64 20.12 1.65
N GLU A 80 -20.44 20.42 0.62
CA GLU A 80 -21.81 19.88 0.50
C GLU A 80 -21.81 18.34 0.46
N LYS A 81 -20.92 17.74 -0.33
CA LYS A 81 -20.79 16.27 -0.42
C LYS A 81 -20.18 15.65 0.84
N ALA A 82 -19.32 16.38 1.56
CA ALA A 82 -18.72 15.90 2.80
C ALA A 82 -19.77 15.65 3.90
N GLU A 83 -20.76 16.54 4.03
CA GLU A 83 -21.89 16.35 4.93
C GLU A 83 -22.71 15.10 4.57
N GLN A 84 -23.01 14.91 3.27
CA GLN A 84 -23.75 13.74 2.78
C GLN A 84 -23.02 12.41 3.03
N LEU A 85 -21.69 12.43 3.01
CA LEU A 85 -20.84 11.26 3.30
C LEU A 85 -20.51 11.10 4.79
N HIS A 86 -21.18 11.86 5.67
CA HIS A 86 -20.96 11.87 7.12
C HIS A 86 -19.47 12.01 7.47
N VAL A 87 -18.74 12.79 6.69
CA VAL A 87 -17.35 13.16 6.97
C VAL A 87 -17.43 14.36 7.90
N HIS A 88 -17.55 14.10 9.20
CA HIS A 88 -17.48 15.16 10.21
C HIS A 88 -15.99 15.42 10.49
N ILE A 89 -15.56 16.66 10.25
CA ILE A 89 -14.20 17.14 10.48
C ILE A 89 -14.03 17.50 11.96
#